data_AF-R8HF89-F1
#
_entry.id   AF-R8HF89-F1
#
_cell.length_a   1.000
_cell.length_b   1.000
_cell.length_c   1.000
_cell.angle_alpha   90.00
_cell.angle_beta   90.00
_cell.angle_gamma   90.00
#
_symmetry.space_group_name_H-M   'P 1'
#
loop_
_entity.id
_entity.type
_entity.pdbx_description
1 polymer ?
#
loop_
_entity_poly.entity_id
_entity_poly.type
_entity_poly.pdbx_seq_one_letter_code
_entity_poly.pdbx_strand_id
1 'polypeptide(L)'
;MGKILPSTLLRKLSSNSKKNRLYQAFRELGRVIRTIFLLRYISDMKLREQITASTNKVEAYNDFLKWLFFGGDGIITENDPIEQEKRIKYNDLITNSIIFQNVVDITMILSFSDRRLLPQKCEGVKHQF
;
A
#
# COMPACT_ATOMS: atom_id res chain seq x y z
N MET A 1 -3.37 40.43 -3.41
CA MET A 1 -2.70 39.59 -2.40
C MET A 1 -2.16 38.33 -3.07
N GLY A 2 -0.85 38.24 -3.28
CA GLY A 2 -0.21 37.21 -4.10
C GLY A 2 -0.22 35.84 -3.42
N LYS A 3 -1.04 34.92 -3.94
CA LYS A 3 -1.00 33.50 -3.58
C LYS A 3 0.04 32.83 -4.46
N ILE A 4 1.10 32.28 -3.86
CA ILE A 4 2.14 31.53 -4.56
C ILE A 4 1.83 30.05 -4.37
N LEU A 5 1.85 29.27 -5.46
CA LEU A 5 1.71 27.82 -5.32
C LEU A 5 2.90 27.24 -4.52
N PRO A 6 2.65 26.31 -3.59
CA PRO A 6 3.71 25.61 -2.85
C PRO A 6 4.75 24.97 -3.77
N SER A 7 4.34 24.45 -4.93
CA SER A 7 5.24 23.89 -5.95
C SER A 7 6.23 24.92 -6.50
N THR A 8 5.79 26.17 -6.69
CA THR A 8 6.63 27.28 -7.15
C THR A 8 7.64 27.68 -6.07
N LEU A 9 7.23 27.68 -4.80
CA LEU A 9 8.13 27.92 -3.67
C LEU A 9 9.19 26.82 -3.54
N LEU A 10 8.78 25.54 -3.58
CA LEU A 10 9.69 24.40 -3.52
C LEU A 10 10.69 24.40 -4.67
N ARG A 11 10.24 24.72 -5.89
CA ARG A 11 11.12 24.86 -7.06
C ARG A 11 12.16 25.98 -6.87
N LYS A 12 11.75 27.14 -6.34
CA LYS A 12 12.67 28.26 -6.03
C LYS A 12 13.67 27.89 -4.94
N LEU A 13 13.23 27.21 -3.88
CA LEU A 13 14.11 26.76 -2.80
C LEU A 13 15.13 25.73 -3.30
N SER A 14 14.72 24.83 -4.20
CA SER A 14 15.58 23.80 -4.80
C SER A 14 16.59 24.37 -5.82
N SER A 15 16.19 25.35 -6.63
CA SER A 15 17.01 25.94 -7.71
C SER A 15 18.38 26.48 -7.25
N ASN A 16 18.50 26.95 -6.00
CA ASN A 16 19.78 27.40 -5.41
C ASN A 16 20.13 26.61 -4.14
N SER A 17 19.75 25.34 -4.09
CA SER A 17 19.85 24.44 -2.94
C SER A 17 21.20 24.48 -2.21
N LYS A 18 22.34 24.56 -2.91
CA LYS A 18 23.67 24.58 -2.29
C LYS A 18 24.02 25.89 -1.58
N LYS A 19 23.48 27.03 -2.03
CA LYS A 19 23.75 28.37 -1.47
C LYS A 19 22.63 28.88 -0.55
N ASN A 20 21.46 28.26 -0.62
CA ASN A 20 20.29 28.67 0.14
C ASN A 20 20.31 28.10 1.57
N ARG A 21 20.65 28.96 2.55
CA ARG A 21 20.68 28.60 3.98
C ARG A 21 19.36 28.05 4.51
N LEU A 22 18.23 28.55 4.02
CA LEU A 22 16.91 28.06 4.44
C LEU A 22 16.68 26.63 3.95
N TYR A 23 17.05 26.34 2.70
CA TYR A 23 17.00 24.96 2.18
C TYR A 23 17.93 24.03 2.97
N GLN A 24 19.14 24.47 3.33
CA GLN A 24 20.06 23.69 4.17
C GLN A 24 19.45 23.40 5.55
N ALA A 25 18.84 24.40 6.20
CA ALA A 25 18.17 24.21 7.49
C ALA A 25 17.03 23.18 7.40
N PHE A 26 16.18 23.23 6.36
CA PHE A 26 15.13 22.22 6.16
C PHE A 26 15.69 20.82 5.87
N ARG A 27 16.82 20.72 5.15
CA ARG A 27 17.51 19.45 4.94
C ARG A 27 18.00 18.86 6.25
N GLU A 28 18.65 19.65 7.10
CA GLU A 28 19.13 19.16 8.40
C GLU A 28 17.97 18.79 9.33
N LEU A 29 16.87 19.56 9.33
CA LEU A 29 15.65 19.19 10.02
C LEU A 29 15.12 17.82 9.55
N GLY A 30 15.08 17.59 8.24
CA GLY A 30 14.68 16.29 7.67
C GLY A 30 15.59 15.13 8.11
N ARG A 31 16.90 15.39 8.23
CA ARG A 31 17.87 14.40 8.76
C ARG A 31 17.60 14.08 10.22
N VAL A 32 17.34 15.09 11.07
CA VAL A 32 16.99 14.88 12.48
C VAL A 32 15.73 14.05 12.61
N ILE A 33 14.67 14.38 11.86
CA ILE A 33 13.41 13.61 11.87
C ILE A 33 13.66 12.16 11.45
N ARG A 34 14.45 11.94 10.39
CA ARG A 34 14.82 10.58 9.94
C ARG A 34 15.58 9.82 11.03
N THR A 35 16.53 10.44 11.71
CA THR A 35 17.28 9.82 12.80
C THR A 35 16.36 9.44 13.96
N ILE A 36 15.49 10.35 14.39
CA ILE A 36 14.51 10.06 15.45
C ILE A 36 13.61 8.88 15.05
N PHE A 37 13.12 8.86 13.82
CA PHE A 37 12.32 7.75 13.31
C PHE A 37 13.09 6.43 13.32
N LEU A 38 14.34 6.41 12.85
CA LEU A 38 15.18 5.21 12.83
C LEU A 38 15.47 4.68 14.24
N LEU A 39 15.76 5.58 15.19
CA LEU A 39 15.95 5.19 16.59
C LEU A 39 14.67 4.57 17.16
N ARG A 40 13.50 5.17 16.89
CA ARG A 40 12.21 4.59 17.30
C ARG A 40 11.97 3.23 16.64
N TYR A 41 12.26 3.08 15.36
CA TYR A 41 12.10 1.84 14.61
C TYR A 41 12.96 0.70 15.16
N ILE A 42 14.20 1.00 15.57
CA ILE A 42 15.11 0.01 16.15
C ILE A 42 14.69 -0.36 17.58
N SER A 43 14.20 0.59 18.37
CA SER A 43 13.82 0.36 19.77
C SER A 43 12.42 -0.21 19.97
N ASP A 44 11.47 0.05 19.06
CA ASP A 44 10.07 -0.36 19.17
C ASP A 44 9.74 -1.51 18.21
N MET A 45 9.55 -2.71 18.75
CA MET A 45 9.19 -3.90 17.97
C MET A 45 7.79 -3.80 17.37
N LYS A 46 6.82 -3.21 18.08
CA LYS A 46 5.44 -3.09 17.57
C LYS A 46 5.39 -2.15 16.36
N LEU A 47 6.12 -1.04 16.43
CA LEU A 47 6.26 -0.12 15.29
C LEU A 47 6.85 -0.84 14.08
N ARG A 48 7.88 -1.66 14.29
CA ARG A 48 8.50 -2.45 13.22
C ARG A 48 7.54 -3.45 12.61
N GLU A 49 6.86 -4.23 13.42
CA GLU A 49 5.87 -5.22 12.97
C GLU A 49 4.76 -4.56 12.13
N GLN A 50 4.23 -3.42 12.58
CA GLN A 50 3.22 -2.66 11.83
C GLN A 50 3.73 -2.17 10.47
N ILE A 51 4.97 -1.64 10.45
CA ILE A 51 5.60 -1.19 9.20
C ILE A 51 5.81 -2.38 8.27
N THR A 52 6.42 -3.46 8.74
CA THR A 52 6.65 -4.68 7.95
C THR A 52 5.36 -5.28 7.43
N ALA A 53 4.31 -5.37 8.27
CA ALA A 53 3.01 -5.85 7.83
C ALA A 53 2.37 -4.97 6.76
N SER A 54 2.57 -3.66 6.82
CA SER A 54 2.08 -2.72 5.80
C SER A 54 2.90 -2.84 4.51
N THR A 55 4.22 -2.92 4.62
CA THR A 55 5.14 -3.13 3.49
C THR A 55 4.83 -4.43 2.76
N ASN A 56 4.71 -5.55 3.48
CA ASN A 56 4.41 -6.85 2.88
C ASN A 56 3.10 -6.84 2.08
N LYS A 57 2.07 -6.14 2.56
CA LYS A 57 0.80 -5.99 1.82
C LYS A 57 0.99 -5.23 0.52
N VAL A 58 1.74 -4.12 0.56
CA VAL A 58 2.02 -3.29 -0.63
C VAL A 58 2.92 -4.02 -1.62
N GLU A 59 3.92 -4.75 -1.14
CA GLU A 59 4.81 -5.57 -1.98
C GLU A 59 4.02 -6.70 -2.66
N ALA A 60 3.22 -7.45 -1.91
CA ALA A 60 2.37 -8.50 -2.47
C ALA A 60 1.38 -7.95 -3.51
N TYR A 61 0.79 -6.78 -3.26
CA TYR A 61 -0.07 -6.10 -4.24
C TYR A 61 0.71 -5.73 -5.50
N ASN A 62 1.88 -5.11 -5.37
CA ASN A 62 2.70 -4.70 -6.51
C ASN A 62 3.19 -5.91 -7.33
N ASP A 63 3.55 -7.00 -6.67
CA ASP A 63 3.97 -8.22 -7.35
C ASP A 63 2.80 -8.89 -8.10
N PHE A 64 1.60 -8.89 -7.51
CA PHE A 64 0.39 -9.35 -8.19
C PHE A 64 0.01 -8.45 -9.39
N LEU A 65 0.13 -7.13 -9.24
CA LEU A 65 -0.10 -6.16 -10.30
C LEU A 65 0.87 -6.37 -11.47
N LYS A 66 2.15 -6.62 -11.19
CA LYS A 66 3.15 -6.96 -12.23
C LYS A 66 2.82 -8.27 -12.91
N TRP A 67 2.44 -9.30 -12.15
CA TRP A 67 2.05 -10.60 -12.70
C TRP A 67 0.84 -10.50 -13.64
N LEU A 68 -0.13 -9.64 -13.32
CA LEU A 68 -1.31 -9.42 -14.15
C LEU A 68 -1.03 -8.61 -15.42
N PHE A 69 0.08 -7.87 -15.47
CA PHE A 69 0.41 -7.00 -16.59
C PHE A 69 0.72 -7.81 -17.87
N PHE A 70 -0.23 -7.87 -18.80
CA PHE A 70 -0.07 -8.56 -20.07
C PHE A 70 0.83 -7.78 -21.04
N GLY A 71 1.95 -8.38 -21.43
CA GLY A 71 2.88 -7.87 -22.44
C GLY A 71 4.06 -7.10 -21.83
N GLY A 72 5.25 -7.69 -21.88
CA GLY A 72 6.51 -7.00 -21.59
C GLY A 72 7.01 -7.06 -20.14
N ASP A 73 6.53 -7.99 -19.31
CA ASP A 73 7.05 -8.19 -17.93
C ASP A 73 6.88 -6.94 -17.03
N GLY A 74 5.84 -6.14 -17.29
CA GLY A 74 5.60 -4.86 -16.62
C GLY A 74 6.35 -3.65 -17.23
N ILE A 75 7.08 -3.84 -18.33
CA ILE A 75 7.81 -2.76 -19.01
C ILE A 75 6.87 -2.02 -19.96
N ILE A 76 6.55 -0.76 -19.64
CA ILE A 76 5.80 0.11 -20.54
C ILE A 76 6.76 0.62 -21.63
N THR A 77 6.66 0.06 -22.82
CA THR A 77 7.49 0.43 -23.99
C THR A 77 7.14 1.80 -24.58
N GLU A 78 5.98 2.35 -24.21
CA GLU A 78 5.47 3.64 -24.65
C GLU A 78 6.04 4.78 -23.79
N ASN A 79 6.63 5.80 -24.39
CA ASN A 79 7.19 6.97 -23.70
C ASN A 79 6.24 8.19 -23.68
N ASP A 80 4.93 7.94 -23.77
CA ASP A 80 3.91 8.97 -23.53
C ASP A 80 3.39 8.84 -22.09
N PRO A 81 3.63 9.85 -21.22
CA PRO A 81 3.19 9.81 -19.83
C PRO A 81 1.67 9.64 -19.67
N ILE A 82 0.86 10.15 -20.61
CA ILE A 82 -0.60 10.05 -20.55
C ILE A 82 -1.03 8.59 -20.76
N GLU A 83 -0.43 7.92 -21.74
CA GLU A 83 -0.72 6.51 -22.03
C GLU A 83 -0.16 5.58 -20.94
N GLN A 84 1.01 5.89 -20.36
CA GLN A 84 1.52 5.18 -19.19
C GLN A 84 0.55 5.27 -18.00
N GLU A 85 0.05 6.47 -17.71
CA GLU A 85 -0.89 6.68 -16.60
C GLU A 85 -2.19 5.90 -16.81
N LYS A 86 -2.74 5.89 -18.04
CA LYS A 86 -3.93 5.10 -18.38
C LYS A 86 -3.70 3.61 -18.14
N ARG A 87 -2.58 3.07 -18.63
CA ARG A 87 -2.23 1.65 -18.47
C ARG A 87 -2.12 1.25 -17.00
N ILE A 88 -1.45 2.09 -16.18
CA ILE A 88 -1.34 1.85 -14.73
C ILE A 88 -2.73 1.81 -14.08
N LYS A 89 -3.58 2.81 -14.35
CA LYS A 89 -4.93 2.89 -13.78
C LYS A 89 -5.82 1.71 -14.19
N TYR A 90 -5.76 1.30 -15.46
CA TYR A 90 -6.52 0.13 -15.90
C TYR A 90 -6.02 -1.15 -15.25
N ASN A 91 -4.71 -1.33 -15.11
CA ASN A 91 -4.16 -2.50 -14.42
C ASN A 91 -4.56 -2.52 -12.93
N ASP A 92 -4.51 -1.37 -12.25
CA ASP A 92 -5.00 -1.22 -10.88
C ASP A 92 -6.47 -1.62 -10.75
N LEU A 93 -7.31 -1.20 -11.71
CA LEU A 93 -8.74 -1.53 -11.70
C LEU A 93 -8.96 -3.05 -11.79
N ILE A 94 -8.33 -3.71 -12.75
CA ILE A 94 -8.48 -5.16 -12.96
C ILE A 94 -7.92 -5.94 -11.76
N THR A 95 -6.75 -5.54 -11.26
CA THR A 95 -6.10 -6.13 -10.08
C THR A 95 -7.06 -6.11 -8.88
N ASN A 96 -7.65 -4.94 -8.60
CA ASN A 96 -8.61 -4.79 -7.49
C ASN A 96 -9.91 -5.58 -7.71
N SER A 97 -10.41 -5.68 -8.94
CA SER A 97 -11.57 -6.51 -9.25
C SER A 97 -11.33 -7.99 -8.97
N ILE A 98 -10.17 -8.53 -9.34
CA ILE A 98 -9.83 -9.94 -9.09
C ILE A 98 -9.66 -10.19 -7.59
N ILE A 99 -8.95 -9.31 -6.88
CA ILE A 99 -8.80 -9.40 -5.42
C ILE A 99 -10.18 -9.38 -4.75
N PHE A 100 -11.06 -8.48 -5.17
CA PHE A 100 -12.41 -8.38 -4.62
C PHE A 100 -13.22 -9.67 -4.84
N GLN A 101 -13.19 -10.23 -6.06
CA GLN A 101 -13.88 -11.49 -6.35
C GLN A 101 -13.36 -12.63 -5.47
N ASN A 102 -12.03 -12.75 -5.30
CA ASN A 102 -11.44 -13.75 -4.42
C ASN A 102 -11.91 -13.60 -2.96
N VAL A 103 -12.04 -12.36 -2.47
CA VAL A 103 -12.55 -12.09 -1.11
C VAL A 103 -14.01 -12.52 -0.99
N VAL A 104 -14.84 -12.24 -1.98
CA VAL A 104 -16.25 -12.67 -2.02
C VAL A 104 -16.35 -14.19 -1.99
N ASP A 105 -15.58 -14.88 -2.83
CA ASP A 105 -15.61 -16.34 -2.94
C ASP A 105 -15.16 -17.02 -1.64
N ILE A 106 -14.05 -16.57 -1.04
CA ILE A 106 -13.56 -17.09 0.24
C ILE A 106 -14.57 -16.83 1.36
N THR A 107 -15.16 -15.63 1.42
CA THR A 107 -16.15 -15.27 2.44
C THR A 107 -17.40 -16.15 2.33
N MET A 108 -17.85 -16.43 1.10
CA MET A 108 -18.98 -17.31 0.84
C MET A 108 -18.68 -18.74 1.32
N ILE A 109 -17.51 -19.29 0.98
CA ILE A 109 -17.09 -20.64 1.36
C ILE A 109 -16.96 -20.76 2.89
N LEU A 110 -16.38 -19.77 3.56
CA LEU A 110 -16.26 -19.75 5.03
C LEU A 110 -17.64 -19.70 5.70
N SER A 111 -18.53 -18.84 5.23
CA SER A 111 -19.89 -18.70 5.78
C SER A 111 -20.71 -19.98 5.59
N PHE A 112 -20.53 -20.67 4.47
CA PHE A 112 -21.17 -21.95 4.20
C PHE A 112 -20.61 -23.07 5.09
N SER A 113 -19.29 -23.09 5.30
CA SER A 113 -18.62 -24.08 6.16
C SER A 113 -19.00 -23.91 7.63
N ASP A 114 -19.06 -22.68 8.13
CA ASP A 114 -19.51 -22.36 9.49
C ASP A 114 -20.97 -22.79 9.70
N ARG A 115 -21.84 -22.53 8.72
CA ARG A 115 -23.23 -22.98 8.75
C ARG A 115 -23.38 -24.51 8.73
N ARG A 116 -22.41 -25.26 8.22
CA ARG A 116 -22.40 -26.74 8.21
C ARG A 116 -21.88 -27.34 9.53
N LEU A 117 -21.14 -26.58 10.35
CA LEU A 117 -20.75 -27.01 11.70
C LEU A 117 -21.88 -26.80 12.74
N LEU A 118 -22.83 -25.90 12.48
CA LEU A 118 -24.00 -25.65 13.33
C LEU A 118 -25.01 -26.82 13.44
N PRO A 119 -25.32 -27.63 12.40
CA PRO A 119 -26.23 -28.78 12.55
C PRO A 119 -25.64 -29.96 13.35
N GLN A 120 -24.32 -30.06 13.54
CA GLN A 120 -23.69 -31.21 14.23
C GLN A 120 -23.56 -31.04 15.75
N LYS A 121 -23.81 -29.85 16.31
CA LYS A 121 -23.71 -29.62 17.77
C LYS A 121 -24.99 -30.00 18.54
N CYS A 122 -26.06 -30.39 17.84
CA CYS A 122 -27.38 -30.63 18.43
C CYS A 122 -27.79 -32.10 18.60
N GLU A 123 -26.93 -33.08 18.32
CA GLU A 123 -27.24 -34.52 18.48
C GLU A 123 -26.64 -35.17 19.74
N GLY A 124 -26.19 -34.38 20.72
CA GLY A 124 -25.51 -34.88 21.91
C GLY A 124 -26.28 -34.84 23.24
N VAL A 125 -27.56 -34.47 23.26
CA VAL A 125 -28.35 -34.42 24.52
C VAL A 125 -29.81 -34.78 24.28
N LYS A 126 -30.13 -36.07 24.16
CA LYS A 126 -31.49 -36.57 24.39
C LYS A 126 -31.47 -37.83 25.26
N HIS A 127 -31.74 -37.56 26.53
CA HIS A 127 -32.49 -38.39 27.47
C HIS A 127 -31.92 -39.75 27.89
N GLN A 128 -31.22 -39.70 29.01
CA GLN A 128 -31.43 -40.61 30.12
C GLN A 128 -32.79 -40.30 30.77
N PHE A 129 -33.80 -41.12 30.46
CA PHE A 129 -34.89 -41.55 31.33
C PHE A 129 -35.35 -42.92 30.83
#